data_AF-A0A7V3JR57-F1
#
_entry.id   AF-A0A7V3JR57-F1
#
_cell.length_a   1.000
_cell.length_b   1.000
_cell.length_c   1.000
_cell.angle_alpha   90.00
_cell.angle_beta   90.00
_cell.angle_gamma   90.00
#
_symmetry.space_group_name_H-M   'P 1'
#
loop_
_entity.id
_entity.type
_entity.pdbx_description
1 polymer ?
#
loop_
_entity_poly.entity_id
_entity_poly.type
_entity_poly.pdbx_seq_one_letter_code
_entity_poly.pdbx_strand_id
1 'polypeptide(L)'
;MGTWRRFGGADRLFGQTAAAVVMVGLVASSVAYTAAPNAGSKGTKSASATAGQPGKSAKVAAPAAAPSAFKSLPVDESQAKRRGDIPRILRAQAFQPGEDKLFETYYLTYAFPRWTLPENLSSVANFRAELRRDLYTGRSGPPYDRLVNLTLTFMTQLVKDRSFHPAVRYNAMAAIADLNVSLPPPGDTKTPEQPLPAALDLMLAVLQDPAQIDAVRIAALQGLVRHAGLPMADTQKRDQQVLPLLLQWASAKDPPSGRTKVGHAWMRALAIQALGALGLPGSNGQVVKTLTGVLTESDTPLIPRLAAAKALGRIQYKGMTAVKPPDVVIPLVQFLLEATTAEARRPLVLAASAAPAQPGMTPIMTPGMTPTPMPSMPEMPGPAKKKGGKAPKTPAGMISGETPGMPGMYPGMPGMYPSMPGMGPGAAEEADERAVIFRRRLKTVLDAVQQALGRETGPGLKSWVANTPDASLVALVEKYVNEQIHDLDDQESSADSLKKKMTEHRKTPKSVLADPS
;
A
#
# COMPACT_ATOMS: atom_id res chain seq x y z
N MET A 1 -31.73 -3.43 -47.61
CA MET A 1 -32.14 -4.78 -47.14
C MET A 1 -31.04 -5.76 -47.50
N GLY A 2 -30.54 -6.52 -46.52
CA GLY A 2 -29.54 -7.59 -46.71
C GLY A 2 -28.12 -7.06 -47.01
N THR A 3 -27.03 -7.74 -46.68
CA THR A 3 -26.88 -9.08 -46.09
C THR A 3 -25.40 -9.22 -45.69
N TRP A 4 -25.19 -9.98 -44.62
CA TRP A 4 -23.91 -10.44 -44.11
C TRP A 4 -23.08 -11.19 -45.17
N ARG A 5 -21.74 -11.03 -45.14
CA ARG A 5 -20.79 -11.98 -45.74
C ARG A 5 -19.92 -12.63 -44.67
N ARG A 6 -19.98 -13.97 -44.67
CA ARG A 6 -19.05 -14.93 -44.04
C ARG A 6 -17.82 -15.16 -44.94
N PHE A 7 -16.71 -15.48 -44.30
CA PHE A 7 -15.71 -16.48 -44.68
C PHE A 7 -15.40 -17.23 -43.35
N GLY A 8 -15.44 -18.56 -43.16
CA GLY A 8 -15.16 -19.71 -44.04
C GLY A 8 -13.64 -19.92 -44.11
N GLY A 9 -12.99 -20.96 -43.58
CA GLY A 9 -13.41 -22.15 -42.83
C GLY A 9 -12.23 -23.13 -42.71
N ALA A 10 -12.52 -24.31 -42.13
CA ALA A 10 -11.85 -25.63 -42.25
C ALA A 10 -10.36 -25.82 -41.83
N ASP A 11 -9.85 -26.98 -41.38
CA ASP A 11 -10.35 -28.20 -40.70
C ASP A 11 -9.15 -29.19 -40.59
N ARG A 12 -9.25 -30.19 -39.68
CA ARG A 12 -8.50 -31.49 -39.59
C ARG A 12 -7.06 -31.54 -39.03
N LEU A 13 -6.54 -32.64 -38.45
CA LEU A 13 -6.96 -33.83 -37.65
C LEU A 13 -5.72 -34.79 -37.62
N PHE A 14 -5.62 -35.64 -36.59
CA PHE A 14 -4.68 -36.78 -36.36
C PHE A 14 -3.24 -36.47 -35.88
N GLY A 15 -2.64 -37.22 -34.95
CA GLY A 15 -3.07 -38.50 -34.37
C GLY A 15 -2.28 -38.91 -33.11
N GLN A 16 -2.85 -39.89 -32.41
CA GLN A 16 -2.25 -40.62 -31.30
C GLN A 16 -1.21 -41.63 -31.82
N THR A 17 -0.13 -41.85 -31.07
CA THR A 17 0.47 -43.18 -30.85
C THR A 17 1.14 -43.19 -29.48
N ALA A 18 0.84 -44.24 -28.72
CA ALA A 18 1.39 -44.55 -27.42
C ALA A 18 2.65 -45.41 -27.56
N ALA A 19 3.64 -45.20 -26.69
CA ALA A 19 4.54 -46.25 -26.24
C ALA A 19 5.10 -45.88 -24.85
N ALA A 20 4.86 -46.77 -23.90
CA ALA A 20 5.27 -46.68 -22.51
C ALA A 20 6.74 -47.08 -22.33
N VAL A 21 7.45 -46.40 -21.42
CA VAL A 21 8.55 -46.98 -20.65
C VAL A 21 8.40 -46.53 -19.20
N VAL A 22 8.24 -47.52 -18.33
CA VAL A 22 8.24 -47.44 -16.87
C VAL A 22 9.69 -47.38 -16.40
N MET A 23 10.02 -46.41 -15.54
CA MET A 23 11.09 -46.58 -14.55
C MET A 23 10.81 -45.78 -13.29
N VAL A 24 10.88 -46.53 -12.20
CA VAL A 24 10.66 -46.23 -10.79
C VAL A 24 11.62 -45.15 -10.28
N GLY A 25 11.11 -44.24 -9.44
CA GLY A 25 11.91 -43.22 -8.76
C GLY A 25 11.10 -42.44 -7.74
N LEU A 26 10.57 -43.15 -6.74
CA LEU A 26 9.75 -42.60 -5.66
C LEU A 26 10.68 -42.09 -4.54
N VAL A 27 10.83 -40.77 -4.42
CA VAL A 27 11.39 -40.13 -3.21
C VAL A 27 10.30 -39.27 -2.60
N ALA A 28 9.59 -39.87 -1.64
CA ALA A 28 8.72 -39.16 -0.73
C ALA A 28 9.59 -38.42 0.30
N SER A 29 9.57 -37.08 0.27
CA SER A 29 9.97 -36.26 1.41
C SER A 29 8.72 -35.74 2.10
N SER A 30 8.16 -36.55 2.97
CA SER A 30 7.13 -36.16 3.93
C SER A 30 7.78 -35.43 5.11
N VAL A 31 7.71 -34.10 5.11
CA VAL A 31 7.86 -33.33 6.36
C VAL A 31 6.50 -33.37 7.05
N ALA A 32 6.32 -34.34 7.94
CA ALA A 32 5.20 -34.39 8.86
C ALA A 32 5.37 -33.29 9.92
N TYR A 33 4.50 -32.28 9.89
CA TYR A 33 4.33 -31.35 11.00
C TYR A 33 3.39 -32.02 12.02
N THR A 34 3.96 -32.76 12.97
CA THR A 34 3.19 -33.30 14.10
C THR A 34 2.87 -32.19 15.09
N ALA A 35 1.64 -31.71 15.07
CA ALA A 35 1.06 -30.94 16.17
C ALA A 35 0.89 -31.88 17.37
N ALA A 36 1.61 -31.62 18.45
CA ALA A 36 1.39 -32.30 19.73
C ALA A 36 0.09 -31.76 20.39
N PRO A 37 -0.76 -32.62 20.97
CA PRO A 37 -1.95 -32.21 21.69
C PRO A 37 -1.59 -31.83 23.12
N ASN A 38 -1.96 -30.63 23.57
CA ASN A 38 -1.93 -30.35 25.01
C ASN A 38 -3.32 -30.62 25.60
N ALA A 39 -3.43 -31.80 26.20
CA ALA A 39 -4.56 -32.28 26.96
C ALA A 39 -4.73 -31.47 28.26
N GLY A 40 -5.98 -31.38 28.71
CA GLY A 40 -6.41 -30.53 29.81
C GLY A 40 -5.84 -30.87 31.19
N SER A 41 -5.82 -29.84 32.03
CA SER A 41 -5.76 -29.97 33.48
C SER A 41 -7.07 -29.45 34.07
N LYS A 42 -7.85 -30.35 34.66
CA LYS A 42 -9.00 -30.03 35.51
C LYS A 42 -8.50 -29.70 36.92
N GLY A 43 -8.82 -28.48 37.36
CA GLY A 43 -9.48 -28.21 38.66
C GLY A 43 -8.73 -28.46 39.97
N THR A 44 -8.50 -27.38 40.71
CA THR A 44 -8.76 -27.34 42.17
C THR A 44 -9.17 -25.92 42.56
N LYS A 45 -10.30 -25.83 43.29
CA LYS A 45 -10.82 -24.63 43.93
C LYS A 45 -10.06 -24.39 45.24
N SER A 46 -9.75 -23.14 45.58
CA SER A 46 -10.40 -22.39 46.68
C SER A 46 -9.49 -21.32 47.30
N ALA A 47 -10.14 -20.20 47.64
CA ALA A 47 -9.86 -19.25 48.72
C ALA A 47 -8.62 -18.32 48.62
N SER A 48 -8.92 -17.02 48.47
CA SER A 48 -8.78 -16.01 49.53
C SER A 48 -8.33 -14.68 48.96
N ALA A 49 -9.15 -13.66 49.21
CA ALA A 49 -8.84 -12.28 48.92
C ALA A 49 -7.72 -11.78 49.84
N THR A 50 -6.72 -11.12 49.26
CA THR A 50 -5.85 -10.20 50.00
C THR A 50 -5.52 -9.03 49.09
N ALA A 51 -5.98 -7.85 49.49
CA ALA A 51 -5.60 -6.58 48.89
C ALA A 51 -4.10 -6.37 49.06
N GLY A 52 -3.37 -6.27 47.94
CA GLY A 52 -1.92 -6.09 47.89
C GLY A 52 -1.52 -5.04 46.86
N GLN A 53 -1.16 -3.87 47.38
CA GLN A 53 -0.24 -2.82 46.90
C GLN A 53 -0.06 -2.50 45.39
N PRO A 54 0.04 -1.19 45.05
CA PRO A 54 0.34 -0.74 43.69
C PRO A 54 1.73 -1.20 43.25
N GLY A 55 1.76 -1.99 42.17
CA GLY A 55 2.97 -2.52 41.56
C GLY A 55 3.90 -1.40 41.07
N LYS A 56 5.16 -1.50 41.49
CA LYS A 56 6.31 -0.73 41.03
C LYS A 56 6.31 -0.62 39.50
N SER A 57 6.27 0.61 39.00
CA SER A 57 6.46 0.95 37.59
C SER A 57 7.73 0.29 37.06
N ALA A 58 7.59 -0.50 35.99
CA ALA A 58 8.72 -1.07 35.28
C ALA A 58 9.64 0.06 34.81
N LYS A 59 10.89 0.03 35.29
CA LYS A 59 11.97 0.93 34.90
C LYS A 59 12.17 0.81 33.39
N VAL A 60 11.71 1.81 32.65
CA VAL A 60 11.98 1.97 31.22
C VAL A 60 13.50 1.93 31.06
N ALA A 61 13.99 0.96 30.28
CA ALA A 61 15.41 0.82 30.01
C ALA A 61 15.97 2.15 29.49
N ALA A 62 17.09 2.58 30.07
CA ALA A 62 17.78 3.79 29.67
C ALA A 62 18.10 3.75 28.16
N PRO A 63 18.04 4.89 27.45
CA PRO A 63 18.36 4.94 26.03
C PRO A 63 19.77 4.41 25.81
N ALA A 64 19.90 3.44 24.90
CA ALA A 64 21.17 2.89 24.45
C ALA A 64 22.11 4.04 24.04
N ALA A 65 23.40 3.88 24.36
CA ALA A 65 24.46 4.82 24.02
C ALA A 65 24.33 5.33 22.57
N ALA A 66 24.62 6.61 22.35
CA ALA A 66 24.55 7.24 21.04
C ALA A 66 25.29 6.36 20.01
N PRO A 67 24.61 5.95 18.91
CA PRO A 67 25.20 5.02 17.96
C PRO A 67 26.50 5.61 17.41
N SER A 68 27.51 4.74 17.28
CA SER A 68 28.68 5.00 16.46
C SER A 68 28.25 5.62 15.13
N ALA A 69 28.98 6.64 14.65
CA ALA A 69 28.67 7.29 13.38
C ALA A 69 28.38 6.24 12.30
N PHE A 70 27.21 6.36 11.65
CA PHE A 70 26.83 5.45 10.57
C PHE A 70 27.86 5.55 9.44
N LYS A 71 28.07 4.43 8.74
CA LYS A 71 28.99 4.37 7.60
C LYS A 71 28.53 5.33 6.50
N SER A 72 29.50 6.02 5.90
CA SER A 72 29.33 6.85 4.71
C SER A 72 30.37 6.46 3.67
N LEU A 73 29.99 6.56 2.40
CA LEU A 73 30.84 6.28 1.25
C LEU A 73 31.41 7.59 0.69
N PRO A 74 32.63 7.58 0.14
CA PRO A 74 33.20 8.77 -0.49
C PRO A 74 32.37 9.19 -1.72
N VAL A 75 32.21 10.51 -1.88
CA VAL A 75 31.48 11.12 -3.00
C VAL A 75 32.45 11.93 -3.85
N ASP A 76 32.49 11.66 -5.15
CA ASP A 76 33.22 12.46 -6.13
C ASP A 76 32.32 13.56 -6.70
N GLU A 77 32.35 14.74 -6.06
CA GLU A 77 31.59 15.93 -6.46
C GLU A 77 31.93 16.42 -7.89
N SER A 78 33.09 16.03 -8.44
CA SER A 78 33.46 16.40 -9.81
C SER A 78 32.54 15.77 -10.87
N GLN A 79 31.82 14.69 -10.52
CA GLN A 79 30.83 14.07 -11.39
C GLN A 79 29.47 14.77 -11.38
N ALA A 80 29.20 15.69 -10.44
CA ALA A 80 27.92 16.42 -10.38
C ALA A 80 27.58 17.11 -11.72
N LYS A 81 28.60 17.64 -12.40
CA LYS A 81 28.49 18.29 -13.72
C LYS A 81 28.01 17.35 -14.84
N ARG A 82 28.16 16.02 -14.67
CA ARG A 82 27.71 15.00 -15.63
C ARG A 82 26.23 14.68 -15.54
N ARG A 83 25.51 15.23 -14.55
CA ARG A 83 24.07 15.00 -14.37
C ARG A 83 23.25 15.29 -15.64
N GLY A 84 23.64 16.31 -16.42
CA GLY A 84 22.96 16.64 -17.69
C GLY A 84 23.15 15.61 -18.80
N ASP A 85 24.25 14.84 -18.75
CA ASP A 85 24.58 13.81 -19.75
C ASP A 85 23.69 12.56 -19.58
N ILE A 86 23.30 12.24 -18.35
CA ILE A 86 22.60 11.00 -18.02
C ILE A 86 21.23 10.87 -18.72
N PRO A 87 20.31 11.85 -18.66
CA PRO A 87 19.06 11.78 -19.40
C PRO A 87 19.26 11.73 -20.92
N ARG A 88 20.35 12.29 -21.45
CA ARG A 88 20.67 12.25 -22.88
C ARG A 88 21.08 10.83 -23.29
N ILE A 89 21.99 10.20 -22.54
CA ILE A 89 22.43 8.81 -22.77
C ILE A 89 21.24 7.85 -22.67
N LEU A 90 20.41 8.01 -21.63
CA LEU A 90 19.23 7.18 -21.42
C LEU A 90 18.21 7.29 -22.57
N ARG A 91 17.91 8.51 -23.03
CA ARG A 91 16.99 8.74 -24.17
C ARG A 91 17.53 8.20 -25.49
N ALA A 92 18.84 8.17 -25.67
CA ALA A 92 19.46 7.62 -26.87
C ALA A 92 19.30 6.09 -26.96
N GLN A 93 19.03 5.41 -25.84
CA GLN A 93 18.88 3.95 -25.74
C GLN A 93 20.07 3.15 -26.30
N ALA A 94 21.23 3.79 -26.45
CA ALA A 94 22.47 3.21 -26.89
C ALA A 94 23.63 4.06 -26.35
N PHE A 95 24.75 3.42 -26.01
CA PHE A 95 25.96 4.13 -25.61
C PHE A 95 26.77 4.56 -26.84
N GLN A 96 27.22 5.81 -26.86
CA GLN A 96 28.33 6.24 -27.72
C GLN A 96 29.67 5.82 -27.10
N PRO A 97 30.78 5.84 -27.88
CA PRO A 97 32.09 5.46 -27.36
C PRO A 97 32.49 6.24 -26.09
N GLY A 98 32.79 5.50 -25.01
CA GLY A 98 33.19 6.05 -23.72
C GLY A 98 32.06 6.53 -22.81
N GLU A 99 30.80 6.57 -23.28
CA GLU A 99 29.65 6.97 -22.46
C GLU A 99 29.31 5.93 -21.40
N ASP A 100 29.57 4.65 -21.66
CA ASP A 100 29.36 3.55 -20.72
C ASP A 100 30.15 3.76 -19.42
N LYS A 101 31.45 4.05 -19.54
CA LYS A 101 32.34 4.32 -18.40
C LYS A 101 31.97 5.60 -17.68
N LEU A 102 31.63 6.66 -18.41
CA LEU A 102 31.14 7.92 -17.82
C LEU A 102 29.88 7.67 -17.00
N PHE A 103 28.94 6.91 -17.56
CA PHE A 103 27.67 6.56 -16.94
C PHE A 103 27.88 5.78 -15.64
N GLU A 104 28.70 4.73 -15.67
CA GLU A 104 29.05 3.96 -14.47
C GLU A 104 29.74 4.80 -13.41
N THR A 105 30.72 5.61 -13.81
CA THR A 105 31.46 6.49 -12.89
C THR A 105 30.50 7.44 -12.19
N TYR A 106 29.62 8.11 -12.94
CA TYR A 106 28.62 9.01 -12.36
C TYR A 106 27.77 8.33 -11.28
N TYR A 107 27.23 7.14 -11.55
CA TYR A 107 26.37 6.45 -10.58
C TYR A 107 27.15 5.92 -9.37
N LEU A 108 28.30 5.30 -9.61
CA LEU A 108 29.05 4.58 -8.58
C LEU A 108 29.91 5.47 -7.69
N THR A 109 30.36 6.64 -8.18
CA THR A 109 31.21 7.54 -7.39
C THR A 109 30.49 8.79 -6.90
N TYR A 110 29.33 9.15 -7.48
CA TYR A 110 28.57 10.33 -7.08
C TYR A 110 27.11 10.04 -6.73
N ALA A 111 26.31 9.57 -7.70
CA ALA A 111 24.86 9.59 -7.56
C ALA A 111 24.34 8.66 -6.47
N PHE A 112 24.93 7.49 -6.27
CA PHE A 112 24.56 6.56 -5.20
C PHE A 112 25.31 6.81 -3.88
N PRO A 113 26.64 7.01 -3.83
CA PRO A 113 27.34 7.26 -2.57
C PRO A 113 26.79 8.43 -1.76
N ARG A 114 26.30 9.50 -2.41
CA ARG A 114 25.69 10.67 -1.73
C ARG A 114 24.47 10.32 -0.87
N TRP A 115 23.82 9.17 -1.09
CA TRP A 115 22.71 8.70 -0.26
C TRP A 115 23.17 8.38 1.16
N THR A 116 24.46 8.09 1.35
CA THR A 116 25.04 7.63 2.62
C THR A 116 25.60 8.75 3.48
N LEU A 117 25.61 9.99 2.99
CA LEU A 117 26.13 11.15 3.71
C LEU A 117 25.14 11.64 4.80
N PRO A 118 25.60 11.92 6.03
CA PRO A 118 24.74 12.38 7.12
C PRO A 118 23.93 13.65 6.78
N GLU A 119 24.56 14.61 6.11
CA GLU A 119 23.97 15.88 5.66
C GLU A 119 22.87 15.68 4.62
N ASN A 120 22.86 14.54 3.93
CA ASN A 120 21.89 14.22 2.88
C ASN A 120 20.73 13.33 3.35
N LEU A 121 20.68 12.94 4.64
CA LEU A 121 19.68 11.99 5.14
C LEU A 121 18.23 12.45 4.91
N SER A 122 17.97 13.76 4.98
CA SER A 122 16.67 14.37 4.66
C SER A 122 16.31 14.32 3.17
N SER A 123 17.31 14.19 2.30
CA SER A 123 17.18 14.23 0.83
C SER A 123 17.17 12.85 0.17
N VAL A 124 17.41 11.76 0.91
CA VAL A 124 17.50 10.40 0.32
C VAL A 124 16.21 10.02 -0.44
N ALA A 125 15.04 10.44 0.04
CA ALA A 125 13.79 10.23 -0.67
C ALA A 125 13.74 10.97 -2.03
N ASN A 126 14.32 12.17 -2.11
CA ASN A 126 14.44 12.93 -3.36
C ASN A 126 15.41 12.23 -4.33
N PHE A 127 16.52 11.68 -3.83
CA PHE A 127 17.46 10.95 -4.68
C PHE A 127 16.85 9.67 -5.26
N ARG A 128 15.98 8.99 -4.50
CA ARG A 128 15.17 7.88 -5.02
C ARG A 128 14.21 8.34 -6.13
N ALA A 129 13.58 9.50 -5.97
CA ALA A 129 12.71 10.07 -6.99
C ALA A 129 13.49 10.47 -8.26
N GLU A 130 14.72 10.97 -8.12
CA GLU A 130 15.63 11.24 -9.24
C GLU A 130 15.98 9.95 -9.99
N LEU A 131 16.44 8.91 -9.29
CA LEU A 131 16.74 7.61 -9.89
C LEU A 131 15.52 7.02 -10.63
N ARG A 132 14.32 7.13 -10.02
CA ARG A 132 13.09 6.67 -10.68
C ARG A 132 12.85 7.43 -11.99
N ARG A 133 13.07 8.75 -12.01
CA ARG A 133 12.95 9.56 -13.24
C ARG A 133 13.95 9.13 -14.30
N ASP A 134 15.18 8.81 -13.92
CA ASP A 134 16.20 8.31 -14.84
C ASP A 134 15.78 6.96 -15.45
N LEU A 135 15.29 6.01 -14.64
CA LEU A 135 14.74 4.75 -15.12
C LEU A 135 13.57 4.96 -16.10
N TYR A 136 12.63 5.86 -15.81
CA TYR A 136 11.53 6.23 -16.72
C TYR A 136 11.98 6.96 -17.98
N THR A 137 13.14 7.61 -17.95
CA THR A 137 13.74 8.30 -19.10
C THR A 137 14.36 7.30 -20.07
N GLY A 138 15.06 6.28 -19.56
CA GLY A 138 15.64 5.23 -20.38
C GLY A 138 14.62 4.25 -20.94
N ARG A 139 13.69 3.79 -20.09
CA ARG A 139 12.64 2.77 -20.34
C ARG A 139 13.11 1.37 -20.75
N SER A 140 14.12 1.29 -21.62
CA SER A 140 14.68 0.07 -22.20
C SER A 140 16.06 0.34 -22.83
N GLY A 141 16.72 -0.72 -23.30
CA GLY A 141 17.99 -0.66 -24.03
C GLY A 141 19.22 -0.69 -23.13
N PRO A 142 20.44 -0.81 -23.70
CA PRO A 142 21.66 -1.04 -22.93
C PRO A 142 21.94 -0.05 -21.79
N PRO A 143 21.69 1.28 -21.92
CA PRO A 143 21.85 2.19 -20.80
C PRO A 143 20.86 1.96 -19.66
N TYR A 144 19.62 1.58 -19.98
CA TYR A 144 18.62 1.22 -18.97
C TYR A 144 19.02 -0.07 -18.24
N ASP A 145 19.38 -1.11 -18.99
CA ASP A 145 19.81 -2.40 -18.42
C ASP A 145 21.03 -2.21 -17.51
N ARG A 146 21.98 -1.36 -17.93
CA ARG A 146 23.14 -0.98 -17.11
C ARG A 146 22.69 -0.28 -15.83
N LEU A 147 21.78 0.70 -15.89
CA LEU A 147 21.28 1.39 -14.71
C LEU A 147 20.56 0.47 -13.73
N VAL A 148 19.72 -0.44 -14.24
CA VAL A 148 19.03 -1.45 -13.42
C VAL A 148 20.05 -2.33 -12.68
N ASN A 149 21.07 -2.82 -13.39
CA ASN A 149 22.11 -3.68 -12.80
C ASN A 149 22.97 -2.95 -11.76
N LEU A 150 23.39 -1.71 -12.05
CA LEU A 150 24.13 -0.87 -11.11
C LEU A 150 23.28 -0.60 -9.85
N THR A 151 22.01 -0.25 -10.03
CA THR A 151 21.08 0.02 -8.93
C THR A 151 20.89 -1.21 -8.07
N LEU A 152 20.55 -2.36 -8.66
CA LEU A 152 20.35 -3.60 -7.93
C LEU A 152 21.58 -3.95 -7.12
N THR A 153 22.76 -3.91 -7.74
CA THR A 153 24.03 -4.28 -7.09
C THR A 153 24.36 -3.34 -5.94
N PHE A 154 24.40 -2.03 -6.19
CA PHE A 154 24.80 -1.04 -5.19
C PHE A 154 23.80 -0.94 -4.04
N MET A 155 22.51 -0.85 -4.35
CA MET A 155 21.47 -0.74 -3.32
C MET A 155 21.37 -2.02 -2.48
N THR A 156 21.64 -3.20 -3.05
CA THR A 156 21.71 -4.45 -2.27
C THR A 156 22.81 -4.39 -1.21
N GLN A 157 23.97 -3.79 -1.52
CA GLN A 157 25.03 -3.60 -0.54
C GLN A 157 24.55 -2.71 0.62
N LEU A 158 23.89 -1.59 0.31
CA LEU A 158 23.33 -0.70 1.34
C LEU A 158 22.28 -1.41 2.21
N VAL A 159 21.40 -2.23 1.61
CA VAL A 159 20.37 -2.98 2.35
C VAL A 159 21.00 -4.00 3.32
N LYS A 160 22.02 -4.73 2.86
CA LYS A 160 22.67 -5.80 3.63
C LYS A 160 23.62 -5.30 4.71
N ASP A 161 24.35 -4.22 4.45
CA ASP A 161 25.30 -3.66 5.41
C ASP A 161 24.58 -2.87 6.50
N ARG A 162 24.60 -3.42 7.73
CA ARG A 162 23.88 -2.87 8.89
C ARG A 162 24.55 -1.64 9.48
N SER A 163 25.75 -1.28 9.03
CA SER A 163 26.45 -0.06 9.46
C SER A 163 25.92 1.22 8.80
N PHE A 164 25.12 1.11 7.74
CA PHE A 164 24.45 2.26 7.14
C PHE A 164 23.22 2.72 7.92
N HIS A 165 22.92 4.01 7.83
CA HIS A 165 21.77 4.60 8.50
C HIS A 165 20.43 3.97 8.04
N PRO A 166 19.48 3.67 8.95
CA PRO A 166 18.19 3.04 8.62
C PRO A 166 17.42 3.68 7.47
N ALA A 167 17.41 5.02 7.38
CA ALA A 167 16.75 5.75 6.28
C ALA A 167 17.38 5.45 4.91
N VAL A 168 18.70 5.25 4.85
CA VAL A 168 19.41 4.88 3.62
C VAL A 168 19.00 3.48 3.20
N ARG A 169 19.03 2.53 4.15
CA ARG A 169 18.69 1.12 3.93
C ARG A 169 17.24 0.95 3.49
N TYR A 170 16.31 1.69 4.10
CA TYR A 170 14.90 1.76 3.70
C TYR A 170 14.77 2.22 2.24
N ASN A 171 15.35 3.36 1.89
CA ASN A 171 15.21 3.93 0.55
C ASN A 171 15.91 3.07 -0.51
N ALA A 172 17.03 2.42 -0.17
CA ALA A 172 17.71 1.46 -1.04
C ALA A 172 16.82 0.26 -1.36
N MET A 173 16.19 -0.37 -0.35
CA MET A 173 15.24 -1.45 -0.57
C MET A 173 14.03 -0.99 -1.40
N ALA A 174 13.51 0.21 -1.12
CA ALA A 174 12.40 0.76 -1.88
C ALA A 174 12.77 1.11 -3.34
N ALA A 175 14.01 1.51 -3.62
CA ALA A 175 14.50 1.70 -4.97
C ALA A 175 14.62 0.38 -5.74
N ILE A 176 15.10 -0.69 -5.07
CA ILE A 176 15.16 -2.04 -5.65
C ILE A 176 13.75 -2.56 -5.97
N ALA A 177 12.78 -2.33 -5.08
CA ALA A 177 11.39 -2.73 -5.29
C ALA A 177 10.73 -2.10 -6.53
N ASP A 178 11.19 -0.92 -6.94
CA ASP A 178 10.71 -0.17 -8.11
C ASP A 178 11.37 -0.62 -9.43
N LEU A 179 12.37 -1.51 -9.39
CA LEU A 179 13.06 -1.97 -10.60
C LEU A 179 12.16 -2.83 -11.49
N ASN A 180 12.37 -2.70 -12.80
CA ASN A 180 11.69 -3.43 -13.85
C ASN A 180 12.70 -4.08 -14.80
N VAL A 181 12.26 -5.13 -15.50
CA VAL A 181 12.98 -5.67 -16.66
C VAL A 181 12.92 -4.67 -17.81
N SER A 182 11.75 -4.07 -18.01
CA SER A 182 11.51 -3.00 -18.97
C SER A 182 10.26 -2.23 -18.59
N LEU A 183 10.15 -1.00 -19.10
CA LEU A 183 8.94 -0.18 -19.00
C LEU A 183 8.20 -0.17 -20.34
N PRO A 184 6.86 -0.11 -20.35
CA PRO A 184 6.11 0.01 -21.60
C PRO A 184 6.49 1.29 -22.35
N PRO A 185 6.39 1.31 -23.70
CA PRO A 185 6.60 2.52 -24.48
C PRO A 185 5.67 3.67 -24.05
N PRO A 186 6.06 4.95 -24.24
CA PRO A 186 5.18 6.07 -23.98
C PRO A 186 3.84 5.93 -24.73
N GLY A 187 2.72 6.02 -24.02
CA GLY A 187 1.38 5.89 -24.59
C GLY A 187 0.87 4.45 -24.74
N ASP A 188 1.70 3.43 -24.49
CA ASP A 188 1.23 2.06 -24.39
C ASP A 188 0.66 1.79 -23.00
N THR A 189 -0.67 1.69 -22.93
CA THR A 189 -1.40 1.36 -21.71
C THR A 189 -1.80 -0.12 -21.63
N LYS A 190 -1.51 -0.90 -22.67
CA LYS A 190 -1.91 -2.32 -22.76
C LYS A 190 -0.82 -3.23 -22.22
N THR A 191 0.44 -2.90 -22.44
CA THR A 191 1.56 -3.68 -21.94
C THR A 191 1.85 -3.31 -20.48
N PRO A 192 1.64 -4.21 -19.52
CA PRO A 192 1.98 -3.95 -18.13
C PRO A 192 3.50 -3.89 -17.96
N GLU A 193 3.97 -3.09 -17.02
CA GLU A 193 5.36 -3.14 -16.58
C GLU A 193 5.69 -4.51 -15.96
N GLN A 194 6.93 -4.98 -16.19
CA GLN A 194 7.40 -6.26 -15.66
C GLN A 194 8.43 -6.00 -14.55
N PRO A 195 8.10 -6.28 -13.27
CA PRO A 195 9.05 -6.13 -12.17
C PRO A 195 10.27 -7.01 -12.34
N LEU A 196 11.42 -6.53 -11.86
CA LEU A 196 12.68 -7.28 -11.94
C LEU A 196 12.64 -8.53 -11.03
N PRO A 197 12.80 -9.76 -11.55
CA PRO A 197 12.76 -10.98 -10.72
C PRO A 197 13.83 -11.01 -9.62
N ALA A 198 15.04 -10.52 -9.88
CA ALA A 198 16.10 -10.46 -8.87
C ALA A 198 15.77 -9.51 -7.70
N ALA A 199 14.93 -8.49 -7.91
CA ALA A 199 14.44 -7.65 -6.83
C ALA A 199 13.45 -8.40 -5.92
N LEU A 200 12.62 -9.26 -6.49
CA LEU A 200 11.72 -10.14 -5.73
C LEU A 200 12.52 -11.04 -4.78
N ASP A 201 13.61 -11.64 -5.26
CA ASP A 201 14.46 -12.54 -4.48
C ASP A 201 15.02 -11.86 -3.24
N LEU A 202 15.52 -10.64 -3.39
CA LEU A 202 16.02 -9.87 -2.26
C LEU A 202 14.91 -9.52 -1.27
N MET A 203 13.71 -9.14 -1.74
CA MET A 203 12.58 -8.84 -0.86
C MET A 203 12.16 -10.06 -0.03
N LEU A 204 12.10 -11.24 -0.64
CA LEU A 204 11.79 -12.49 0.08
C LEU A 204 12.87 -12.79 1.13
N ALA A 205 14.14 -12.68 0.76
CA ALA A 205 15.25 -12.89 1.70
C ALA A 205 15.23 -11.90 2.88
N VAL A 206 14.95 -10.62 2.61
CA VAL A 206 14.82 -9.54 3.62
C VAL A 206 13.71 -9.82 4.64
N LEU A 207 12.60 -10.39 4.18
CA LEU A 207 11.46 -10.72 5.05
C LEU A 207 11.70 -11.98 5.87
N GLN A 208 12.58 -12.87 5.41
CA GLN A 208 12.98 -14.07 6.13
C GLN A 208 14.14 -13.84 7.11
N ASP A 209 14.97 -12.80 6.92
CA ASP A 209 16.06 -12.46 7.86
C ASP A 209 15.49 -11.91 9.18
N PRO A 210 15.58 -12.65 10.31
CA PRO A 210 15.05 -12.21 11.61
C PRO A 210 15.81 -11.01 12.20
N ALA A 211 17.05 -10.77 11.76
CA ALA A 211 17.88 -9.68 12.24
C ALA A 211 17.83 -8.43 11.34
N GLN A 212 16.96 -8.44 10.31
CA GLN A 212 16.67 -7.26 9.53
C GLN A 212 15.80 -6.25 10.31
N ILE A 213 16.04 -4.96 10.11
CA ILE A 213 15.26 -3.90 10.74
C ILE A 213 13.89 -3.78 10.08
N ASP A 214 12.88 -3.40 10.87
CA ASP A 214 11.50 -3.30 10.38
C ASP A 214 11.33 -2.30 9.25
N ALA A 215 12.09 -1.20 9.24
CA ALA A 215 12.07 -0.23 8.14
C ALA A 215 12.36 -0.92 6.78
N VAL A 216 13.41 -1.74 6.69
CA VAL A 216 13.76 -2.43 5.45
C VAL A 216 12.69 -3.47 5.09
N ARG A 217 12.15 -4.19 6.07
CA ARG A 217 11.04 -5.15 5.84
C ARG A 217 9.78 -4.46 5.33
N ILE A 218 9.46 -3.28 5.84
CA ILE A 218 8.34 -2.46 5.36
C ILE A 218 8.54 -2.12 3.88
N ALA A 219 9.72 -1.65 3.49
CA ALA A 219 10.01 -1.33 2.09
C ALA A 219 9.89 -2.57 1.19
N ALA A 220 10.34 -3.75 1.66
CA ALA A 220 10.17 -5.01 0.95
C ALA A 220 8.68 -5.42 0.84
N LEU A 221 7.89 -5.29 1.90
CA LEU A 221 6.44 -5.57 1.85
C LEU A 221 5.71 -4.62 0.89
N GLN A 222 6.06 -3.34 0.87
CA GLN A 222 5.51 -2.38 -0.11
C GLN A 222 5.87 -2.78 -1.54
N GLY A 223 7.11 -3.22 -1.76
CA GLY A 223 7.54 -3.77 -3.05
C GLY A 223 6.77 -5.03 -3.44
N LEU A 224 6.50 -5.94 -2.49
CA LEU A 224 5.68 -7.12 -2.74
C LEU A 224 4.23 -6.76 -3.10
N VAL A 225 3.63 -5.71 -2.51
CA VAL A 225 2.30 -5.24 -2.93
C VAL A 225 2.31 -4.86 -4.41
N ARG A 226 3.36 -4.15 -4.87
CA ARG A 226 3.53 -3.79 -6.29
C ARG A 226 3.74 -5.03 -7.16
N HIS A 227 4.70 -5.90 -6.81
CA HIS A 227 5.03 -7.10 -7.60
C HIS A 227 3.83 -8.05 -7.71
N ALA A 228 3.05 -8.20 -6.64
CA ALA A 228 1.84 -9.00 -6.63
C ALA A 228 0.71 -8.43 -7.52
N GLY A 229 0.65 -7.11 -7.69
CA GLY A 229 -0.35 -6.44 -8.52
C GLY A 229 -0.03 -6.43 -10.02
N LEU A 230 1.13 -6.96 -10.42
CA LEU A 230 1.59 -7.04 -11.79
C LEU A 230 1.71 -8.50 -12.24
N PRO A 231 1.67 -8.80 -13.54
CA PRO A 231 1.83 -10.16 -14.03
C PRO A 231 3.18 -10.76 -13.60
N MET A 232 3.11 -11.82 -12.81
CA MET A 232 4.29 -12.59 -12.40
C MET A 232 4.53 -13.73 -13.39
N ALA A 233 5.65 -13.68 -14.12
CA ALA A 233 6.02 -14.73 -15.08
C ALA A 233 6.27 -16.09 -14.40
N ASP A 234 6.90 -16.08 -13.21
CA ASP A 234 7.21 -17.28 -12.44
C ASP A 234 6.06 -17.60 -11.46
N THR A 235 5.07 -18.33 -11.97
CA THR A 235 3.92 -18.78 -11.18
C THR A 235 4.30 -19.82 -10.12
N GLN A 236 5.33 -20.63 -10.36
CA GLN A 236 5.82 -21.60 -9.39
C GLN A 236 6.36 -20.88 -8.16
N LYS A 237 7.21 -19.87 -8.34
CA LYS A 237 7.74 -19.06 -7.24
C LYS A 237 6.66 -18.26 -6.53
N ARG A 238 5.69 -17.72 -7.28
CA ARG A 238 4.51 -17.08 -6.70
C ARG A 238 3.79 -18.02 -5.74
N ASP A 239 3.49 -19.24 -6.18
CA ASP A 239 2.66 -20.18 -5.43
C ASP A 239 3.44 -20.89 -4.30
N GLN A 240 4.73 -21.17 -4.49
CA GLN A 240 5.55 -21.93 -3.54
C GLN A 240 6.32 -21.05 -2.54
N GLN A 241 6.58 -19.78 -2.85
CA GLN A 241 7.41 -18.92 -1.99
C GLN A 241 6.69 -17.64 -1.57
N VAL A 242 6.14 -16.88 -2.53
CA VAL A 242 5.51 -15.58 -2.24
C VAL A 242 4.23 -15.78 -1.44
N LEU A 243 3.32 -16.63 -1.93
CA LEU A 243 2.02 -16.86 -1.30
C LEU A 243 2.14 -17.37 0.15
N PRO A 244 2.93 -18.42 0.46
CA PRO A 244 3.08 -18.89 1.84
C PRO A 244 3.71 -17.85 2.77
N LEU A 245 4.70 -17.09 2.30
CA LEU A 245 5.33 -16.04 3.10
C LEU A 245 4.33 -14.92 3.43
N LEU A 246 3.52 -14.49 2.46
CA LEU A 246 2.50 -13.47 2.70
C LEU A 246 1.42 -13.97 3.66
N LEU A 247 1.00 -15.24 3.57
CA LEU A 247 0.07 -15.86 4.51
C LEU A 247 0.63 -15.90 5.94
N GLN A 248 1.93 -16.23 6.09
CA GLN A 248 2.62 -16.19 7.38
C GLN A 248 2.59 -14.78 7.98
N TRP A 249 2.93 -13.75 7.19
CA TRP A 249 2.92 -12.37 7.66
C TRP A 249 1.51 -11.84 7.97
N ALA A 250 0.50 -12.22 7.19
CA ALA A 250 -0.89 -11.84 7.44
C ALA A 250 -1.43 -12.45 8.74
N SER A 251 -1.07 -13.71 9.01
CA SER A 251 -1.57 -14.51 10.13
C SER A 251 -0.80 -14.33 11.44
N ALA A 252 0.39 -13.73 11.41
CA ALA A 252 1.17 -13.42 12.60
C ALA A 252 0.42 -12.39 13.45
N LYS A 253 -0.27 -12.81 14.51
CA LYS A 253 -1.08 -11.91 15.36
C LYS A 253 -0.22 -11.08 16.31
N ASP A 254 0.75 -11.75 16.92
CA ASP A 254 1.58 -11.18 17.97
C ASP A 254 2.85 -10.53 17.40
N PRO A 255 3.17 -9.28 17.82
CA PRO A 255 4.40 -8.65 17.41
C PRO A 255 5.60 -9.39 18.01
N PRO A 256 6.68 -9.62 17.23
CA PRO A 256 7.93 -10.07 17.81
C PRO A 256 8.50 -9.02 18.77
N SER A 257 9.42 -9.45 19.64
CA SER A 257 10.08 -8.56 20.60
C SER A 257 10.68 -7.33 19.92
N GLY A 258 10.49 -6.15 20.52
CA GLY A 258 10.96 -4.88 20.00
C GLY A 258 10.08 -4.23 18.92
N ARG A 259 9.06 -4.92 18.38
CA ARG A 259 8.09 -4.34 17.44
C ARG A 259 6.84 -3.83 18.16
N THR A 260 6.39 -2.62 17.83
CA THR A 260 5.13 -2.10 18.39
C THR A 260 3.92 -2.82 17.80
N LYS A 261 2.84 -2.94 18.57
CA LYS A 261 1.57 -3.54 18.07
C LYS A 261 1.05 -2.83 16.81
N VAL A 262 1.12 -1.50 16.78
CA VAL A 262 0.67 -0.68 15.65
C VAL A 262 1.56 -0.91 14.42
N GLY A 263 2.89 -0.90 14.60
CA GLY A 263 3.83 -1.17 13.50
C GLY A 263 3.64 -2.58 12.93
N HIS A 264 3.43 -3.57 13.81
CA HIS A 264 3.13 -4.93 13.40
C HIS A 264 1.82 -5.06 12.62
N ALA A 265 0.73 -4.46 13.10
CA ALA A 265 -0.55 -4.45 12.42
C ALA A 265 -0.46 -3.82 11.02
N TRP A 266 0.37 -2.79 10.85
CA TRP A 266 0.61 -2.19 9.53
C TRP A 266 1.40 -3.13 8.59
N MET A 267 2.41 -3.85 9.09
CA MET A 267 3.11 -4.87 8.30
C MET A 267 2.19 -6.01 7.88
N ARG A 268 1.33 -6.50 8.79
CA ARG A 268 0.28 -7.49 8.47
C ARG A 268 -0.62 -6.97 7.35
N ALA A 269 -1.05 -5.71 7.43
CA ALA A 269 -1.90 -5.08 6.43
C ALA A 269 -1.23 -4.96 5.05
N LEU A 270 0.08 -4.72 4.97
CA LEU A 270 0.83 -4.73 3.71
C LEU A 270 0.88 -6.15 3.11
N ALA A 271 1.10 -7.18 3.93
CA ALA A 271 1.06 -8.56 3.46
C ALA A 271 -0.33 -8.95 2.93
N ILE A 272 -1.38 -8.54 3.64
CA ILE A 272 -2.78 -8.73 3.21
C ILE A 272 -3.07 -7.99 1.89
N GLN A 273 -2.58 -6.76 1.72
CA GLN A 273 -2.71 -6.03 0.46
C GLN A 273 -2.02 -6.76 -0.70
N ALA A 274 -0.85 -7.36 -0.45
CA ALA A 274 -0.16 -8.17 -1.46
C ALA A 274 -0.94 -9.45 -1.79
N LEU A 275 -1.54 -10.14 -0.80
CA LEU A 275 -2.45 -11.27 -1.05
C LEU A 275 -3.64 -10.86 -1.92
N GLY A 276 -4.26 -9.71 -1.60
CA GLY A 276 -5.34 -9.15 -2.42
C GLY A 276 -4.88 -8.76 -3.82
N ALA A 277 -3.66 -8.24 -3.98
CA ALA A 277 -3.10 -7.88 -5.28
C ALA A 277 -2.81 -9.11 -6.16
N LEU A 278 -2.37 -10.23 -5.57
CA LEU A 278 -2.28 -11.52 -6.28
C LEU A 278 -3.65 -11.96 -6.80
N GLY A 279 -4.72 -11.66 -6.06
CA GLY A 279 -6.10 -12.01 -6.42
C GLY A 279 -6.38 -13.52 -6.42
N LEU A 280 -5.47 -14.32 -5.86
CA LEU A 280 -5.56 -15.77 -5.86
C LEU A 280 -6.26 -16.27 -4.59
N PRO A 281 -7.16 -17.25 -4.70
CA PRO A 281 -7.78 -17.85 -3.52
C PRO A 281 -6.85 -18.77 -2.73
N GLY A 282 -5.74 -19.18 -3.36
CA GLY A 282 -4.82 -20.20 -2.84
C GLY A 282 -5.44 -21.60 -2.80
N SER A 283 -4.62 -22.60 -2.47
CA SER A 283 -5.04 -23.99 -2.32
C SER A 283 -6.19 -24.10 -1.30
N ASN A 284 -7.27 -24.77 -1.67
CA ASN A 284 -8.46 -24.99 -0.82
C ASN A 284 -9.06 -23.69 -0.20
N GLY A 285 -8.90 -22.55 -0.89
CA GLY A 285 -9.40 -21.25 -0.43
C GLY A 285 -8.65 -20.70 0.79
N GLN A 286 -7.41 -21.13 1.05
CA GLN A 286 -6.64 -20.74 2.23
C GLN A 286 -6.47 -19.22 2.37
N VAL A 287 -6.37 -18.47 1.27
CA VAL A 287 -6.27 -17.01 1.31
C VAL A 287 -7.58 -16.44 1.82
N VAL A 288 -8.70 -16.85 1.25
CA VAL A 288 -10.04 -16.40 1.67
C VAL A 288 -10.27 -16.67 3.16
N LYS A 289 -9.96 -17.90 3.62
CA LYS A 289 -10.07 -18.29 5.03
C LYS A 289 -9.19 -17.44 5.96
N THR A 290 -7.98 -17.11 5.51
CA THR A 290 -7.07 -16.24 6.28
C THR A 290 -7.64 -14.82 6.38
N LEU A 291 -8.15 -14.27 5.27
CA LEU A 291 -8.72 -12.92 5.24
C LEU A 291 -10.00 -12.81 6.09
N THR A 292 -10.90 -13.80 6.02
CA THR A 292 -12.09 -13.85 6.88
C THR A 292 -11.75 -14.06 8.35
N GLY A 293 -10.70 -14.83 8.64
CA GLY A 293 -10.11 -14.92 9.98
C GLY A 293 -9.67 -13.55 10.49
N VAL A 294 -8.85 -12.81 9.73
CA VAL A 294 -8.40 -11.47 10.12
C VAL A 294 -9.56 -10.50 10.31
N LEU A 295 -10.60 -10.57 9.46
CA LEU A 295 -11.80 -9.74 9.60
C LEU A 295 -12.49 -9.88 10.96
N THR A 296 -12.49 -11.08 11.54
CA THR A 296 -13.22 -11.43 12.76
C THR A 296 -12.37 -11.34 14.03
N GLU A 297 -11.09 -10.99 13.91
CA GLU A 297 -10.21 -10.72 15.04
C GLU A 297 -10.57 -9.38 15.70
N SER A 298 -11.43 -9.43 16.73
CA SER A 298 -11.92 -8.24 17.42
C SER A 298 -10.85 -7.50 18.22
N ASP A 299 -9.77 -8.17 18.59
CA ASP A 299 -8.58 -7.64 19.27
C ASP A 299 -7.54 -7.04 18.31
N THR A 300 -7.63 -7.38 17.03
CA THR A 300 -6.74 -6.87 15.99
C THR A 300 -7.10 -5.41 15.63
N PRO A 301 -6.11 -4.49 15.50
CA PRO A 301 -6.37 -3.12 15.07
C PRO A 301 -7.15 -3.05 13.75
N LEU A 302 -7.89 -1.96 13.55
CA LEU A 302 -8.77 -1.81 12.40
C LEU A 302 -8.03 -1.88 11.04
N ILE A 303 -6.74 -1.49 10.99
CA ILE A 303 -5.93 -1.41 9.77
C ILE A 303 -5.86 -2.76 9.00
N PRO A 304 -5.37 -3.87 9.57
CA PRO A 304 -5.37 -5.17 8.90
C PRO A 304 -6.78 -5.71 8.60
N ARG A 305 -7.80 -5.41 9.42
CA ARG A 305 -9.20 -5.80 9.14
C ARG A 305 -9.74 -5.10 7.89
N LEU A 306 -9.51 -3.79 7.76
CA LEU A 306 -9.83 -3.03 6.55
C LEU A 306 -9.07 -3.53 5.33
N ALA A 307 -7.79 -3.86 5.48
CA ALA A 307 -7.01 -4.45 4.41
C ALA A 307 -7.59 -5.80 3.96
N ALA A 308 -8.04 -6.63 4.91
CA ALA A 308 -8.65 -7.92 4.62
C ALA A 308 -9.99 -7.79 3.87
N ALA A 309 -10.86 -6.87 4.30
CA ALA A 309 -12.08 -6.54 3.58
C ALA A 309 -11.78 -6.17 2.11
N LYS A 310 -10.86 -5.23 1.89
CA LYS A 310 -10.48 -4.80 0.54
C LYS A 310 -9.86 -5.93 -0.29
N ALA A 311 -9.04 -6.77 0.34
CA ALA A 311 -8.39 -7.90 -0.33
C ALA A 311 -9.40 -8.95 -0.79
N LEU A 312 -10.45 -9.23 -0.01
CA LEU A 312 -11.53 -10.17 -0.40
C LEU A 312 -12.22 -9.73 -1.70
N GLY A 313 -12.32 -8.43 -1.96
CA GLY A 313 -12.88 -7.88 -3.19
C GLY A 313 -12.06 -8.11 -4.44
N ARG A 314 -10.79 -8.50 -4.28
CA ARG A 314 -9.85 -8.73 -5.38
C ARG A 314 -9.62 -10.20 -5.69
N ILE A 315 -10.17 -11.09 -4.85
CA ILE A 315 -10.02 -12.54 -5.05
C ILE A 315 -10.85 -13.01 -6.25
N GLN A 316 -10.26 -13.89 -7.06
CA GLN A 316 -10.91 -14.59 -8.14
C GLN A 316 -11.61 -15.84 -7.58
N TYR A 317 -12.90 -15.73 -7.29
CA TYR A 317 -13.68 -16.82 -6.71
C TYR A 317 -14.19 -17.86 -7.73
N LYS A 318 -14.00 -17.61 -9.03
CA LYS A 318 -14.49 -18.51 -10.10
C LYS A 318 -13.95 -19.92 -9.92
N GLY A 319 -14.85 -20.91 -9.86
CA GLY A 319 -14.50 -22.32 -9.70
C GLY A 319 -14.15 -22.74 -8.26
N MET A 320 -14.31 -21.86 -7.27
CA MET A 320 -14.08 -22.21 -5.88
C MET A 320 -15.22 -23.03 -5.30
N THR A 321 -14.88 -24.16 -4.68
CA THR A 321 -15.83 -25.05 -3.97
C THR A 321 -15.51 -25.21 -2.48
N ALA A 322 -14.27 -24.90 -2.07
CA ALA A 322 -13.78 -25.10 -0.70
C ALA A 322 -14.25 -24.06 0.32
N VAL A 323 -14.85 -22.96 -0.15
CA VAL A 323 -15.46 -21.88 0.64
C VAL A 323 -16.76 -21.51 -0.06
N LYS A 324 -17.83 -21.29 0.69
CA LYS A 324 -19.14 -20.88 0.18
C LYS A 324 -19.35 -19.37 0.39
N PRO A 325 -20.24 -18.71 -0.36
CA PRO A 325 -20.48 -17.28 -0.19
C PRO A 325 -20.84 -16.86 1.25
N PRO A 326 -21.69 -17.58 2.01
CA PRO A 326 -21.98 -17.23 3.40
C PRO A 326 -20.75 -17.24 4.32
N ASP A 327 -19.75 -18.09 4.05
CA ASP A 327 -18.49 -18.16 4.81
C ASP A 327 -17.66 -16.88 4.71
N VAL A 328 -17.98 -15.99 3.74
CA VAL A 328 -17.30 -14.71 3.54
C VAL A 328 -18.22 -13.53 3.88
N VAL A 329 -19.48 -13.58 3.44
CA VAL A 329 -20.42 -12.47 3.63
C VAL A 329 -20.76 -12.27 5.10
N ILE A 330 -20.97 -13.33 5.87
CA ILE A 330 -21.30 -13.23 7.30
C ILE A 330 -20.16 -12.57 8.10
N PRO A 331 -18.88 -13.03 8.01
CA PRO A 331 -17.75 -12.32 8.62
C PRO A 331 -17.61 -10.85 8.21
N LEU A 332 -17.89 -10.54 6.95
CA LEU A 332 -17.83 -9.17 6.42
C LEU A 332 -18.91 -8.28 7.05
N VAL A 333 -20.13 -8.79 7.20
CA VAL A 333 -21.25 -8.11 7.87
C VAL A 333 -20.97 -7.92 9.35
N GLN A 334 -20.43 -8.94 10.03
CA GLN A 334 -20.03 -8.83 11.42
C GLN A 334 -18.96 -7.75 11.61
N PHE A 335 -17.93 -7.76 10.76
CA PHE A 335 -16.90 -6.71 10.76
C PHE A 335 -17.50 -5.31 10.56
N LEU A 336 -18.40 -5.16 9.58
CA LEU A 336 -19.07 -3.88 9.30
C LEU A 336 -19.82 -3.36 10.52
N LEU A 337 -20.60 -4.21 11.19
CA LEU A 337 -21.33 -3.86 12.40
C LEU A 337 -20.40 -3.47 13.55
N GLU A 338 -19.37 -4.28 13.80
CA GLU A 338 -18.39 -4.02 14.87
C GLU A 338 -17.63 -2.72 14.64
N ALA A 339 -17.10 -2.50 13.42
CA ALA A 339 -16.28 -1.34 13.09
C ALA A 339 -17.11 -0.04 13.09
N THR A 340 -18.31 -0.05 12.51
CA THR A 340 -19.20 1.13 12.55
C THR A 340 -19.71 1.41 13.97
N THR A 341 -19.91 0.37 14.79
CA THR A 341 -20.26 0.53 16.21
C THR A 341 -19.12 1.11 17.02
N ALA A 342 -17.90 0.61 16.82
CA ALA A 342 -16.71 1.12 17.47
C ALA A 342 -16.47 2.60 17.12
N GLU A 343 -16.58 2.98 15.85
CA GLU A 343 -16.42 4.38 15.42
C GLU A 343 -17.56 5.28 15.95
N ALA A 344 -18.81 4.82 15.98
CA ALA A 344 -19.92 5.56 16.58
C ALA A 344 -19.72 5.87 18.08
N ARG A 345 -19.03 4.97 18.80
CA ARG A 345 -18.70 5.12 20.23
C ARG A 345 -17.41 5.91 20.47
N ARG A 346 -16.58 6.09 19.46
CA ARG A 346 -15.27 6.70 19.62
C ARG A 346 -15.44 8.19 19.92
N PRO A 347 -14.78 8.70 20.98
CA PRO A 347 -14.82 10.14 21.26
C PRO A 347 -14.18 10.90 20.09
N LEU A 348 -14.88 11.94 19.64
CA LEU A 348 -14.40 12.88 18.62
C LEU A 348 -13.48 13.89 19.32
N VAL A 349 -12.30 13.43 19.70
CA VAL A 349 -11.26 14.31 20.24
C VAL A 349 -10.64 15.04 19.06
N LEU A 350 -10.93 16.32 18.92
CA LEU A 350 -10.08 17.23 18.14
C LEU A 350 -8.72 17.17 18.80
N ALA A 351 -7.71 16.68 18.09
CA ALA A 351 -6.36 16.75 18.59
C ALA A 351 -6.08 18.24 18.77
N ALA A 352 -6.10 18.72 20.01
CA ALA A 352 -5.71 20.08 20.30
C ALA A 352 -4.34 20.25 19.64
N SER A 353 -4.25 21.19 18.69
CA SER A 353 -3.01 21.58 18.05
C SER A 353 -2.14 22.31 19.07
N ALA A 354 -1.79 21.64 20.16
CA ALA A 354 -0.66 21.98 20.99
C ALA A 354 0.59 21.45 20.27
N ALA A 355 0.89 22.05 19.11
CA ALA A 355 2.29 22.14 18.74
C ALA A 355 2.94 22.90 19.91
N PRO A 356 3.90 22.31 20.65
CA PRO A 356 4.65 23.09 21.62
C PRO A 356 5.23 24.26 20.85
N ALA A 357 4.88 25.48 21.26
CA ALA A 357 5.54 26.69 20.78
C ALA A 357 7.04 26.41 20.90
N GLN A 358 7.74 26.26 19.77
CA GLN A 358 9.17 26.01 19.83
C GLN A 358 9.80 27.20 20.56
N PRO A 359 10.39 27.00 21.76
CA PRO A 359 11.09 28.07 22.44
C PRO A 359 12.36 28.31 21.63
N GLY A 360 12.36 29.30 20.74
CA GLY A 360 13.58 29.63 19.97
C GLY A 360 13.39 30.31 18.62
N MET A 361 12.21 30.33 18.02
CA MET A 361 11.97 31.22 16.87
C MET A 361 11.56 32.61 17.36
N THR A 362 12.50 33.33 17.98
CA THR A 362 12.45 34.78 17.88
C THR A 362 12.55 35.12 16.39
N PRO A 363 11.65 35.94 15.82
CA PRO A 363 11.88 36.46 14.50
C PRO A 363 13.25 37.14 14.54
N ILE A 364 14.17 36.67 13.70
CA ILE A 364 15.43 37.39 13.45
C ILE A 364 14.99 38.68 12.76
N MET A 365 14.67 39.69 13.57
CA MET A 365 14.75 41.07 13.14
C MET A 365 16.24 41.33 13.04
N THR A 366 16.81 41.12 11.86
CA THR A 366 18.15 41.59 11.52
C THR A 366 18.23 43.08 11.84
N PRO A 367 18.97 43.51 12.88
CA PRO A 367 19.16 44.91 13.17
C PRO A 367 20.14 45.45 12.12
N GLY A 368 19.68 46.33 11.24
CA GLY A 368 20.57 47.05 10.31
C GLY A 368 20.14 47.15 8.86
N MET A 369 19.00 46.57 8.44
CA MET A 369 18.44 46.92 7.13
C MET A 369 17.59 48.18 7.25
N THR A 370 18.26 49.34 7.18
CA THR A 370 17.60 50.60 6.84
C THR A 370 16.88 50.43 5.51
N PRO A 371 15.60 50.81 5.38
CA PRO A 371 14.89 50.72 4.13
C PRO A 371 15.50 51.72 3.15
N THR A 372 16.33 51.24 2.23
CA THR A 372 16.66 52.01 1.04
C THR A 372 15.37 52.22 0.25
N PRO A 373 15.00 53.46 -0.10
CA PRO A 373 13.83 53.73 -0.93
C PRO A 373 14.02 53.02 -2.27
N MET A 374 13.16 52.04 -2.57
CA MET A 374 13.17 51.42 -3.89
C MET A 374 12.82 52.49 -4.93
N PRO A 375 13.60 52.64 -6.01
CA PRO A 375 13.23 53.49 -7.13
C PRO A 375 11.92 52.97 -7.71
N SER A 376 10.97 53.89 -7.87
CA SER A 376 9.70 53.71 -8.57
C SER A 376 9.90 52.93 -9.88
N MET A 377 9.40 51.69 -9.91
CA MET A 377 9.32 50.96 -11.17
C MET A 377 8.32 51.66 -12.10
N PRO A 378 8.70 51.95 -13.36
CA PRO A 378 7.78 52.53 -14.33
C PRO A 378 6.63 51.58 -14.65
N GLU A 379 5.45 52.18 -14.81
CA GLU A 379 4.16 51.54 -15.12
C GLU A 379 4.28 50.46 -16.19
N MET A 380 3.85 49.23 -15.86
CA MET A 380 3.63 48.21 -16.88
C MET A 380 2.34 48.53 -17.65
N PRO A 381 2.39 48.65 -18.99
CA PRO A 381 1.20 48.88 -19.81
C PRO A 381 0.29 47.65 -19.78
N GLY A 382 -0.98 47.88 -19.46
CA GLY A 382 -2.00 46.82 -19.38
C GLY A 382 -2.26 46.09 -20.71
N PRO A 383 -2.79 44.85 -20.65
CA PRO A 383 -3.00 44.04 -21.83
C PRO A 383 -4.13 44.58 -22.71
N ALA A 384 -3.78 44.84 -23.97
CA ALA A 384 -4.68 45.29 -25.02
C ALA A 384 -5.83 44.28 -25.28
N LYS A 385 -7.06 44.80 -25.29
CA LYS A 385 -8.27 44.13 -25.77
C LYS A 385 -8.09 43.66 -27.21
N LYS A 386 -7.97 42.34 -27.45
CA LYS A 386 -8.20 41.75 -28.78
C LYS A 386 -9.66 41.31 -28.92
N LYS A 387 -10.36 41.99 -29.83
CA LYS A 387 -11.68 41.65 -30.37
C LYS A 387 -11.60 40.39 -31.24
N GLY A 388 -12.64 39.56 -31.15
CA GLY A 388 -13.25 38.88 -32.29
C GLY A 388 -12.52 37.66 -32.87
N GLY A 389 -12.95 36.47 -32.45
CA GLY A 389 -12.63 35.21 -33.12
C GLY A 389 -13.69 34.16 -32.83
N LYS A 390 -14.36 33.68 -33.87
CA LYS A 390 -15.49 32.72 -33.84
C LYS A 390 -15.07 31.39 -33.21
N ALA A 391 -15.93 30.87 -32.32
CA ALA A 391 -15.78 29.56 -31.69
C ALA A 391 -16.01 28.41 -32.69
N PRO A 392 -15.11 27.42 -32.77
CA PRO A 392 -15.43 26.11 -33.33
C PRO A 392 -16.08 25.23 -32.25
N LYS A 393 -17.19 24.60 -32.61
CA LYS A 393 -17.91 23.61 -31.80
C LYS A 393 -17.03 22.36 -31.63
N THR A 394 -16.72 22.00 -30.38
CA THR A 394 -16.15 20.69 -30.04
C THR A 394 -17.28 19.73 -29.64
N PRO A 395 -17.26 18.47 -30.11
CA PRO A 395 -18.27 17.49 -29.76
C PRO A 395 -18.04 16.93 -28.35
N ALA A 396 -19.15 16.74 -27.64
CA ALA A 396 -19.24 15.98 -26.41
C ALA A 396 -18.83 14.52 -26.66
N GLY A 397 -17.91 14.01 -25.86
CA GLY A 397 -17.45 12.62 -25.90
C GLY A 397 -16.77 12.27 -24.59
N MET A 398 -17.53 11.59 -23.73
CA MET A 398 -17.08 10.93 -22.52
C MET A 398 -15.92 9.98 -22.81
N ILE A 399 -14.86 10.00 -22.00
CA ILE A 399 -14.09 8.82 -21.54
C ILE A 399 -13.36 9.25 -20.27
N SER A 400 -13.82 8.72 -19.14
CA SER A 400 -13.17 8.75 -17.84
C SER A 400 -11.96 7.81 -17.86
N GLY A 401 -10.76 8.37 -17.97
CA GLY A 401 -9.51 7.62 -17.81
C GLY A 401 -9.21 7.40 -16.32
N GLU A 402 -9.47 6.18 -15.83
CA GLU A 402 -8.96 5.68 -14.56
C GLU A 402 -7.42 5.69 -14.61
N THR A 403 -6.79 6.63 -13.91
CA THR A 403 -5.37 6.59 -13.59
C THR A 403 -5.16 5.61 -12.43
N PRO A 404 -4.15 4.72 -12.47
CA PRO A 404 -3.80 3.88 -11.33
C PRO A 404 -3.41 4.77 -10.14
N GLY A 405 -4.31 4.84 -9.16
CA GLY A 405 -4.15 5.66 -7.97
C GLY A 405 -2.89 5.28 -7.19
N MET A 406 -2.07 6.29 -6.89
CA MET A 406 -0.98 6.22 -5.92
C MET A 406 -1.49 5.62 -4.59
N PRO A 407 -1.01 4.45 -4.16
CA PRO A 407 -1.34 3.91 -2.85
C PRO A 407 -0.43 4.58 -1.81
N GLY A 408 -0.86 5.68 -1.20
CA GLY A 408 -0.07 6.24 -0.10
C GLY A 408 -0.32 7.70 0.30
N MET A 409 -1.55 8.06 0.65
CA MET A 409 -1.76 9.13 1.63
C MET A 409 -2.80 8.66 2.64
N TYR A 410 -2.33 8.01 3.70
CA TYR A 410 -3.15 7.81 4.90
C TYR A 410 -3.37 9.15 5.62
N PRO A 411 -4.48 9.28 6.37
CA PRO A 411 -4.92 10.52 7.01
C PRO A 411 -3.97 10.92 8.14
N GLY A 412 -3.30 12.06 8.03
CA GLY A 412 -2.45 12.54 9.12
C GLY A 412 -1.74 13.87 8.90
N MET A 413 -1.86 14.52 7.73
CA MET A 413 -1.38 15.90 7.58
C MET A 413 -2.57 16.86 7.71
N PRO A 414 -2.67 17.61 8.83
CA PRO A 414 -3.56 18.75 8.93
C PRO A 414 -3.19 19.74 7.82
N GLY A 415 -4.20 20.24 7.11
CA GLY A 415 -3.99 21.28 6.10
C GLY A 415 -3.31 22.49 6.73
N MET A 416 -2.18 22.91 6.16
CA MET A 416 -1.53 24.17 6.50
C MET A 416 -2.36 25.32 5.92
N TYR A 417 -3.45 25.68 6.58
CA TYR A 417 -3.98 27.04 6.46
C TYR A 417 -3.26 27.90 7.50
N PRO A 418 -2.72 29.09 7.13
CA PRO A 418 -2.19 30.03 8.11
C PRO A 418 -3.34 30.56 8.96
N SER A 419 -3.64 29.87 10.06
CA SER A 419 -4.55 30.38 11.08
C SER A 419 -3.93 31.65 11.69
N MET A 420 -4.61 32.78 11.58
CA MET A 420 -4.18 34.00 12.26
C MET A 420 -4.10 33.76 13.77
N PRO A 421 -3.03 34.20 14.45
CA PRO A 421 -2.91 34.06 15.89
C PRO A 421 -4.02 34.84 16.59
N GLY A 422 -4.91 34.15 17.32
CA GLY A 422 -5.88 34.78 18.23
C GLY A 422 -7.36 34.53 17.94
N MET A 423 -7.72 33.89 16.81
CA MET A 423 -9.08 33.38 16.60
C MET A 423 -9.03 31.86 16.61
N GLY A 424 -9.30 31.28 17.78
CA GLY A 424 -9.63 29.85 17.84
C GLY A 424 -10.89 29.59 17.02
N PRO A 425 -11.02 28.39 16.42
CA PRO A 425 -12.23 28.02 15.69
C PRO A 425 -13.45 28.22 16.60
N GLY A 426 -14.50 28.86 16.07
CA GLY A 426 -15.74 28.99 16.82
C GLY A 426 -16.33 27.61 17.11
N ALA A 427 -17.16 27.47 18.16
CA ALA A 427 -17.77 26.18 18.52
C ALA A 427 -18.53 25.50 17.35
N ALA A 428 -19.05 26.28 16.40
CA ALA A 428 -19.67 25.78 15.17
C ALA A 428 -18.65 25.14 14.20
N GLU A 429 -17.45 25.73 14.06
CA GLU A 429 -16.36 25.21 13.22
C GLU A 429 -15.78 23.92 13.82
N GLU A 430 -15.62 23.85 15.15
CA GLU A 430 -15.24 22.62 15.83
C GLU A 430 -16.27 21.48 15.65
N ALA A 431 -17.56 21.80 15.69
CA ALA A 431 -18.63 20.83 15.49
C ALA A 431 -18.62 20.27 14.06
N ASP A 432 -18.34 21.11 13.08
CA ASP A 432 -18.18 20.71 11.67
C ASP A 432 -16.94 19.82 11.48
N GLU A 433 -15.79 20.20 12.04
CA GLU A 433 -14.57 19.39 11.94
C GLU A 433 -14.75 17.99 12.56
N ARG A 434 -15.43 17.89 13.71
CA ARG A 434 -15.76 16.60 14.33
C ARG A 434 -16.66 15.75 13.43
N ALA A 435 -17.66 16.36 12.78
CA ALA A 435 -18.52 15.67 11.82
C ALA A 435 -17.72 15.18 10.60
N VAL A 436 -16.81 16.00 10.07
CA VAL A 436 -15.92 15.63 8.95
C VAL A 436 -15.02 14.45 9.31
N ILE A 437 -14.36 14.47 10.48
CA ILE A 437 -13.53 13.36 10.95
C ILE A 437 -14.36 12.08 11.10
N PHE A 438 -15.54 12.19 11.70
CA PHE A 438 -16.45 11.07 11.88
C PHE A 438 -16.88 10.46 10.53
N ARG A 439 -17.34 11.29 9.59
CA ARG A 439 -17.72 10.89 8.23
C ARG A 439 -16.56 10.16 7.53
N ARG A 440 -15.35 10.73 7.57
CA ARG A 440 -14.17 10.14 6.93
C ARG A 440 -13.84 8.75 7.49
N ARG A 441 -13.94 8.56 8.80
CA ARG A 441 -13.67 7.26 9.44
C ARG A 441 -14.72 6.22 9.06
N LEU A 442 -16.01 6.57 9.10
CA LEU A 442 -17.07 5.65 8.69
C LEU A 442 -17.00 5.31 7.19
N LYS A 443 -16.80 6.31 6.32
CA LYS A 443 -16.61 6.07 4.88
C LYS A 443 -15.45 5.12 4.63
N THR A 444 -14.34 5.24 5.36
CA THR A 444 -13.21 4.31 5.21
C THR A 444 -13.61 2.84 5.46
N VAL A 445 -14.50 2.58 6.43
CA VAL A 445 -15.02 1.23 6.70
C VAL A 445 -15.98 0.79 5.59
N LEU A 446 -16.92 1.65 5.23
CA LEU A 446 -17.93 1.37 4.20
C LEU A 446 -17.28 1.12 2.83
N ASP A 447 -16.31 1.94 2.44
CA ASP A 447 -15.53 1.78 1.20
C ASP A 447 -14.76 0.46 1.17
N ALA A 448 -14.27 -0.01 2.32
CA ALA A 448 -13.58 -1.29 2.41
C ALA A 448 -14.54 -2.46 2.18
N VAL A 449 -15.76 -2.38 2.72
CA VAL A 449 -16.81 -3.37 2.47
C VAL A 449 -17.31 -3.28 1.03
N GLN A 450 -17.53 -2.08 0.50
CA GLN A 450 -17.93 -1.87 -0.89
C GLN A 450 -16.91 -2.48 -1.87
N GLN A 451 -15.62 -2.31 -1.59
CA GLN A 451 -14.56 -2.96 -2.35
C GLN A 451 -14.64 -4.49 -2.23
N ALA A 452 -14.92 -5.03 -1.04
CA ALA A 452 -15.10 -6.47 -0.82
C ALA A 452 -16.24 -7.06 -1.66
N LEU A 453 -17.35 -6.33 -1.78
CA LEU A 453 -18.50 -6.71 -2.62
C LEU A 453 -18.10 -6.76 -4.10
N GLY A 454 -17.25 -5.84 -4.55
CA GLY A 454 -16.74 -5.78 -5.91
C GLY A 454 -17.73 -5.21 -6.93
N ARG A 455 -17.36 -5.27 -8.22
CA ARG A 455 -18.23 -4.92 -9.35
C ARG A 455 -18.92 -6.19 -9.88
N GLU A 456 -20.02 -6.04 -10.63
CA GLU A 456 -20.70 -7.17 -11.27
C GLU A 456 -19.79 -7.91 -12.27
N THR A 457 -18.97 -7.14 -12.98
CA THR A 457 -18.00 -7.63 -13.97
C THR A 457 -16.58 -7.43 -13.44
N GLY A 458 -16.08 -8.39 -12.66
CA GLY A 458 -14.73 -8.33 -12.09
C GLY A 458 -14.51 -9.37 -10.99
N PRO A 459 -13.35 -9.35 -10.31
CA PRO A 459 -13.20 -10.07 -9.05
C PRO A 459 -14.13 -9.50 -7.97
N GLY A 460 -14.39 -10.31 -6.94
CA GLY A 460 -15.23 -9.91 -5.80
C GLY A 460 -16.45 -10.82 -5.58
N LEU A 461 -17.22 -10.50 -4.54
CA LEU A 461 -18.34 -11.33 -4.10
C LEU A 461 -19.52 -11.28 -5.07
N LYS A 462 -19.85 -10.13 -5.64
CA LYS A 462 -21.00 -9.98 -6.56
C LYS A 462 -20.89 -10.88 -7.79
N SER A 463 -19.74 -10.86 -8.46
CA SER A 463 -19.52 -11.69 -9.63
C SER A 463 -19.50 -13.19 -9.28
N TRP A 464 -19.10 -13.54 -8.07
CA TRP A 464 -19.13 -14.92 -7.58
C TRP A 464 -20.56 -15.43 -7.39
N VAL A 465 -21.44 -14.61 -6.83
CA VAL A 465 -22.81 -15.02 -6.47
C VAL A 465 -23.86 -14.71 -7.54
N ALA A 466 -23.52 -14.01 -8.62
CA ALA A 466 -24.47 -13.44 -9.58
C ALA A 466 -25.56 -14.40 -10.10
N ASN A 467 -25.29 -15.70 -10.14
CA ASN A 467 -26.22 -16.74 -10.60
C ASN A 467 -26.49 -17.81 -9.52
N THR A 468 -26.45 -17.42 -8.25
CA THR A 468 -26.64 -18.31 -7.10
C THR A 468 -27.74 -17.77 -6.18
N PRO A 469 -28.36 -18.60 -5.34
CA PRO A 469 -29.31 -18.13 -4.33
C PRO A 469 -28.71 -17.08 -3.38
N ASP A 470 -27.39 -17.11 -3.15
CA ASP A 470 -26.66 -16.18 -2.28
C ASP A 470 -26.57 -14.74 -2.85
N ALA A 471 -27.07 -14.49 -4.07
CA ALA A 471 -27.09 -13.16 -4.67
C ALA A 471 -27.92 -12.15 -3.84
N SER A 472 -29.03 -12.59 -3.25
CA SER A 472 -29.90 -11.77 -2.42
C SER A 472 -29.18 -11.28 -1.16
N LEU A 473 -28.40 -12.16 -0.53
CA LEU A 473 -27.59 -11.85 0.65
C LEU A 473 -26.57 -10.75 0.35
N VAL A 474 -25.83 -10.86 -0.76
CA VAL A 474 -24.85 -9.84 -1.19
C VAL A 474 -25.54 -8.52 -1.56
N ALA A 475 -26.68 -8.58 -2.24
CA ALA A 475 -27.46 -7.39 -2.61
C ALA A 475 -28.00 -6.64 -1.38
N LEU A 476 -28.39 -7.35 -0.33
CA LEU A 476 -28.85 -6.75 0.92
C LEU A 476 -27.72 -5.99 1.64
N VAL A 477 -26.52 -6.57 1.68
CA VAL A 477 -25.33 -5.91 2.25
C VAL A 477 -24.93 -4.68 1.43
N GLU A 478 -24.95 -4.80 0.10
CA GLU A 478 -24.70 -3.66 -0.79
C GLU A 478 -25.68 -2.52 -0.55
N LYS A 479 -26.99 -2.82 -0.53
CA LYS A 479 -28.02 -1.81 -0.33
C LYS A 479 -27.77 -1.05 0.97
N TYR A 480 -27.49 -1.78 2.06
CA TYR A 480 -27.14 -1.18 3.34
C TYR A 480 -25.93 -0.24 3.24
N VAL A 481 -24.82 -0.71 2.64
CA VAL A 481 -23.59 0.10 2.51
C VAL A 481 -23.85 1.37 1.69
N ASN A 482 -24.55 1.25 0.56
CA ASN A 482 -24.87 2.39 -0.31
C ASN A 482 -25.77 3.42 0.40
N GLU A 483 -26.77 2.98 1.17
CA GLU A 483 -27.62 3.85 1.98
C GLU A 483 -26.79 4.59 3.05
N GLN A 484 -25.85 3.91 3.73
CA GLN A 484 -24.97 4.58 4.70
C GLN A 484 -24.06 5.61 4.02
N ILE A 485 -23.49 5.30 2.86
CA ILE A 485 -22.60 6.21 2.13
C ILE A 485 -23.38 7.47 1.72
N HIS A 486 -24.59 7.29 1.17
CA HIS A 486 -25.47 8.39 0.81
C HIS A 486 -25.77 9.32 2.01
N ASP A 487 -26.09 8.75 3.17
CA ASP A 487 -26.31 9.53 4.40
C ASP A 487 -25.07 10.27 4.90
N LEU A 488 -23.87 9.77 4.61
CA LEU A 488 -22.60 10.43 4.96
C LEU A 488 -22.15 11.47 3.93
N ASP A 489 -22.73 11.48 2.73
CA ASP A 489 -22.53 12.51 1.71
C ASP A 489 -23.42 13.73 1.94
N ASP A 490 -24.53 13.57 2.67
CA ASP A 490 -25.36 14.66 3.15
C ASP A 490 -24.56 15.58 4.11
N GLN A 491 -24.12 16.71 3.58
CA GLN A 491 -23.27 17.65 4.30
C GLN A 491 -23.99 18.40 5.43
N GLU A 492 -25.32 18.43 5.42
CA GLU A 492 -26.12 19.16 6.41
C GLU A 492 -26.28 18.41 7.74
N SER A 493 -25.95 17.11 7.76
CA SER A 493 -26.14 16.27 8.95
C SER A 493 -25.04 16.48 10.00
N SER A 494 -25.40 16.94 11.21
CA SER A 494 -24.49 17.01 12.37
C SER A 494 -23.95 15.62 12.78
N ALA A 495 -22.83 15.59 13.53
CA ALA A 495 -22.23 14.32 13.99
C ALA A 495 -23.21 13.45 14.81
N ASP A 496 -24.06 14.06 15.63
CA ASP A 496 -25.04 13.33 16.45
C ASP A 496 -26.23 12.84 15.62
N SER A 497 -26.67 13.63 14.63
CA SER A 497 -27.67 13.19 13.63
C SER A 497 -27.17 11.95 12.88
N LEU A 498 -25.91 11.96 12.43
CA LEU A 498 -25.29 10.83 11.77
C LEU A 498 -25.21 9.60 12.69
N LYS A 499 -24.79 9.76 13.95
CA LYS A 499 -24.77 8.64 14.92
C LYS A 499 -26.16 8.02 15.13
N LYS A 500 -27.21 8.84 15.15
CA LYS A 500 -28.60 8.37 15.25
C LYS A 500 -28.99 7.56 14.01
N LYS A 501 -28.80 8.11 12.80
CA LYS A 501 -29.05 7.41 11.52
C LYS A 501 -28.30 6.07 11.48
N MET A 502 -27.00 6.06 11.80
CA MET A 502 -26.18 4.84 11.85
C MET A 502 -26.73 3.80 12.85
N THR A 503 -27.34 4.23 13.95
CA THR A 503 -27.92 3.31 14.94
C THR A 503 -29.21 2.67 14.43
N GLU A 504 -30.04 3.43 13.71
CA GLU A 504 -31.27 2.95 13.09
C GLU A 504 -30.99 1.92 11.99
N HIS A 505 -29.99 2.19 11.16
CA HIS A 505 -29.57 1.35 10.06
C HIS A 505 -29.08 -0.04 10.49
N ARG A 506 -28.55 -0.20 11.70
CA ARG A 506 -28.06 -1.49 12.24
C ARG A 506 -29.11 -2.61 12.27
N LYS A 507 -30.39 -2.31 12.07
CA LYS A 507 -31.45 -3.33 11.98
C LYS A 507 -31.21 -4.29 10.80
N THR A 508 -30.80 -3.77 9.65
CA THR A 508 -30.64 -4.57 8.41
C THR A 508 -29.48 -5.58 8.51
N PRO A 509 -28.26 -5.22 8.92
CA PRO A 509 -27.19 -6.22 9.00
C PRO A 509 -27.41 -7.20 10.17
N LYS A 510 -28.17 -6.81 11.21
CA LYS A 510 -28.58 -7.74 12.26
C LYS A 510 -29.56 -8.80 11.76
N SER A 511 -30.48 -8.46 10.85
CA SER A 511 -31.37 -9.46 10.26
C SER A 511 -30.59 -10.44 9.39
N VAL A 512 -29.59 -9.96 8.63
CA VAL A 512 -28.67 -10.82 7.88
C VAL A 512 -27.96 -11.84 8.76
N LEU A 513 -27.51 -11.42 9.96
CA LEU A 513 -26.86 -12.33 10.90
C LEU A 513 -27.84 -13.29 11.60
N ALA A 514 -29.12 -12.90 11.72
CA ALA A 514 -30.14 -13.70 12.40
C ALA A 514 -30.74 -14.77 11.48
N ASP A 515 -30.92 -14.45 10.20
CA ASP A 515 -31.39 -15.37 9.17
C ASP A 515 -30.59 -15.17 7.87
N PRO A 516 -29.52 -15.94 7.66
CA PRO A 516 -28.69 -15.83 6.47
C PRO A 516 -29.29 -16.54 5.24
N SER A 517 -30.48 -17.16 5.35
CA SER A 517 -31.06 -18.05 4.33
C SER A 517 -31.93 -17.36 3.29
#